data_AF-A0A347TLP2-F1
#
_entry.id   AF-A0A347TLP2-F1
#
_cell.length_a   1.000
_cell.length_b   1.000
_cell.length_c   1.000
_cell.angle_alpha   90.00
_cell.angle_beta   90.00
_cell.angle_gamma   90.00
#
_symmetry.space_group_name_H-M   'P 1'
#
loop_
_entity.id
_entity.type
_entity.pdbx_description
1 polymer ?
#
loop_
_entity_poly.entity_id
_entity_poly.type
_entity_poly.pdbx_seq_one_letter_code
_entity_poly.pdbx_strand_id
1 'polypeptide(L)'
;MRILKLFYFLVVSFVVIAIPLSANDITIKDIKQDTKELVSTIKNYSFDKKEQLVKKSEKSLEKLDKRIDNLESKVDKNFTKMSTKAKEKSRETLKELRKQRVELAENLGQLKSSSLDAWQTIKNGFEQAYKRVELSWQKAEKELENIDK
;
A
#
# COMPACT_ATOMS: atom_id res chain seq x y z
N MET A 1 -31.97 33.59 50.76
CA MET A 1 -32.95 33.48 49.65
C MET A 1 -32.14 33.72 48.37
N ARG A 2 -31.82 32.77 47.47
CA ARG A 2 -32.59 31.71 46.80
C ARG A 2 -31.60 30.53 46.54
N ILE A 3 -31.68 29.42 47.26
CA ILE A 3 -32.32 28.12 46.89
C ILE A 3 -31.92 27.61 45.48
N LEU A 4 -31.08 26.57 45.49
CA LEU A 4 -31.20 25.29 44.77
C LEU A 4 -31.35 25.31 43.23
N LYS A 5 -30.42 24.62 42.55
CA LYS A 5 -30.76 23.50 41.66
C LYS A 5 -29.53 22.61 41.44
N LEU A 6 -29.55 21.47 42.14
CA LEU A 6 -28.89 20.22 41.75
C LEU A 6 -29.21 19.93 40.28
N PHE A 7 -28.19 19.67 39.46
CA PHE A 7 -28.31 18.76 38.33
C PHE A 7 -27.07 17.87 38.28
N TYR A 8 -27.29 16.67 38.79
CA TYR A 8 -26.39 15.53 38.72
C TYR A 8 -26.34 15.09 37.25
N PHE A 9 -25.23 15.30 36.56
CA PHE A 9 -24.97 14.61 35.29
C PHE A 9 -23.68 13.81 35.45
N LEU A 10 -23.89 12.56 35.84
CA LEU A 10 -22.91 11.48 35.84
C LEU A 10 -22.54 11.19 34.38
N VAL A 11 -21.51 11.87 33.87
CA VAL A 11 -20.84 11.43 32.64
C VAL A 11 -19.72 10.51 33.10
N VAL A 12 -19.97 9.21 33.04
CA VAL A 12 -18.93 8.19 33.11
C VAL A 12 -17.95 8.50 31.98
N SER A 13 -16.83 9.14 32.31
CA SER A 13 -15.68 9.21 31.44
C SER A 13 -15.22 7.79 31.20
N PHE A 14 -15.69 7.21 30.09
CA PHE A 14 -15.05 6.04 29.51
C PHE A 14 -13.67 6.52 29.07
N VAL A 15 -12.68 6.34 29.94
CA VAL A 15 -11.28 6.37 29.55
C VAL A 15 -11.15 5.25 28.53
N VAL A 16 -11.29 5.61 27.25
CA VAL A 16 -10.78 4.81 26.15
C VAL A 16 -9.29 4.76 26.42
N ILE A 17 -8.84 3.67 27.05
CA ILE A 17 -7.44 3.30 27.03
C ILE A 17 -7.11 3.18 25.55
N ALA A 18 -6.48 4.22 25.01
CA ALA A 18 -5.88 4.19 23.70
C ALA A 18 -4.81 3.10 23.77
N ILE A 19 -5.16 1.90 23.34
CA ILE A 19 -4.15 0.90 22.98
C ILE A 19 -3.31 1.59 21.92
N PRO A 20 -2.00 1.79 22.13
CA PRO A 20 -1.15 2.33 21.08
C PRO A 20 -1.23 1.35 19.92
N LEU A 21 -1.89 1.79 18.85
CA LEU A 21 -1.87 1.12 17.56
C LEU A 21 -0.38 0.98 17.17
N SER A 22 0.14 -0.25 17.23
CA SER A 22 1.49 -0.54 16.76
C SER A 22 1.65 0.03 15.36
N ALA A 23 2.57 0.99 15.22
CA ALA A 23 2.84 1.65 13.96
C ALA A 23 3.36 0.63 12.93
N ASN A 24 2.74 0.62 11.75
CA ASN A 24 3.25 0.10 10.47
C ASN A 24 3.04 -1.38 10.12
N ASP A 25 1.91 -1.97 10.47
CA ASP A 25 1.38 -3.11 9.71
C ASP A 25 0.63 -2.58 8.49
N ILE A 26 1.35 -2.42 7.39
CA ILE A 26 0.74 -2.19 6.07
C ILE A 26 0.00 -3.46 5.69
N THR A 27 -1.31 -3.33 5.44
CA THR A 27 -2.18 -4.46 5.13
C THR A 27 -2.50 -4.55 3.64
N ILE A 28 -2.91 -5.73 3.15
CA ILE A 28 -3.54 -5.90 1.82
C ILE A 28 -4.65 -4.87 1.63
N LYS A 29 -5.39 -4.55 2.71
CA LYS A 29 -6.49 -3.59 2.66
C LYS A 29 -6.00 -2.20 2.25
N ASP A 30 -4.85 -1.75 2.78
CA ASP A 30 -4.27 -0.46 2.45
C ASP A 30 -3.78 -0.43 0.99
N ILE A 31 -3.08 -1.49 0.55
CA ILE A 31 -2.61 -1.62 -0.84
C ILE A 31 -3.80 -1.68 -1.81
N LYS A 32 -4.83 -2.46 -1.49
CA LYS A 32 -6.04 -2.61 -2.31
C LYS A 32 -6.84 -1.31 -2.37
N GLN A 33 -6.93 -0.57 -1.28
CA GLN A 33 -7.60 0.72 -1.25
C GLN A 33 -6.84 1.75 -2.09
N ASP A 34 -5.52 1.88 -1.89
CA ASP A 34 -4.66 2.78 -2.66
C ASP A 34 -4.75 2.45 -4.16
N THR A 35 -4.67 1.17 -4.54
CA THR A 35 -4.81 0.73 -5.94
C THR A 35 -6.21 1.01 -6.48
N LYS A 36 -7.27 0.73 -5.73
CA LYS A 36 -8.66 0.99 -6.18
C LYS A 36 -8.89 2.48 -6.41
N GLU A 37 -8.47 3.33 -5.48
CA GLU A 37 -8.59 4.79 -5.60
C GLU A 37 -7.81 5.29 -6.81
N LEU A 38 -6.57 4.84 -6.96
CA LEU A 38 -5.72 5.27 -8.05
C LEU A 38 -6.22 4.78 -9.41
N VAL A 39 -6.59 3.50 -9.55
CA VAL A 39 -7.13 2.91 -10.80
C VAL A 39 -8.46 3.55 -11.20
N SER A 40 -9.39 3.71 -10.27
CA SER A 40 -10.68 4.34 -10.56
C SER A 40 -10.53 5.81 -10.98
N THR A 41 -9.54 6.51 -10.43
CA THR A 41 -9.22 7.89 -10.80
C THR A 41 -8.47 7.95 -12.15
N ILE A 42 -7.54 7.03 -12.40
CA ILE A 42 -6.72 6.97 -13.62
C ILE A 42 -7.58 6.78 -14.87
N LYS A 43 -8.60 5.92 -14.82
CA LYS A 43 -9.43 5.62 -16.02
C LYS A 43 -9.97 6.88 -16.69
N ASN A 44 -10.40 7.85 -15.89
CA ASN A 44 -11.01 9.09 -16.36
C ASN A 44 -10.03 10.24 -16.57
N TYR A 45 -8.73 10.05 -16.33
CA TYR A 45 -7.75 11.12 -16.56
C TYR A 45 -7.47 11.31 -18.05
N SER A 46 -7.75 12.54 -18.50
CA SER A 46 -7.35 13.12 -19.77
C SER A 46 -5.89 13.62 -19.70
N PHE A 47 -5.32 13.94 -20.87
CA PHE A 47 -3.91 14.31 -21.00
C PHE A 47 -3.54 15.60 -20.25
N ASP A 48 -4.47 16.55 -20.12
CA ASP A 48 -4.30 17.79 -19.32
C ASP A 48 -4.04 17.50 -17.84
N LYS A 49 -4.42 16.31 -17.34
CA LYS A 49 -4.15 15.88 -15.96
C LYS A 49 -2.89 15.02 -15.82
N LYS A 50 -2.09 14.86 -16.89
CA LYS A 50 -0.87 14.03 -16.88
C LYS A 50 0.06 14.36 -15.73
N GLU A 51 0.40 15.62 -15.55
CA GLU A 51 1.35 16.03 -14.50
C GLU A 51 0.82 15.72 -13.09
N GLN A 52 -0.48 15.92 -12.86
CA GLN A 52 -1.12 15.57 -11.60
C GLN A 52 -1.07 14.07 -11.35
N LEU A 53 -1.35 13.26 -12.36
CA LEU A 53 -1.27 11.80 -12.26
C LEU A 53 0.17 11.35 -11.98
N VAL A 54 1.17 11.88 -12.70
CA VAL A 54 2.58 11.57 -12.47
C VAL A 54 2.97 11.86 -11.02
N LYS A 55 2.65 13.05 -10.49
CA LYS A 55 2.96 13.41 -9.09
C LYS A 55 2.30 12.51 -8.06
N LYS A 56 1.04 12.12 -8.28
CA LYS A 56 0.32 11.18 -7.38
C LYS A 56 0.98 9.79 -7.42
N SER A 57 1.37 9.36 -8.60
CA SER A 57 2.02 8.09 -8.84
C SER A 57 3.42 8.01 -8.26
N GLU A 58 4.23 9.06 -8.36
CA GLU A 58 5.54 9.17 -7.71
C GLU A 58 5.42 8.97 -6.20
N LYS A 59 4.46 9.66 -5.56
CA LYS A 59 4.18 9.49 -4.11
C LYS A 59 3.69 8.09 -3.75
N SER A 60 2.91 7.46 -4.61
CA SER A 60 2.43 6.09 -4.39
C SER A 60 3.57 5.07 -4.53
N LEU A 61 4.49 5.27 -5.48
CA LEU A 61 5.70 4.47 -5.62
C LEU A 61 6.62 4.60 -4.39
N GLU A 62 6.84 5.82 -3.88
CA GLU A 62 7.60 6.03 -2.63
C GLU A 62 6.97 5.32 -1.42
N LYS A 63 5.63 5.30 -1.34
CA LYS A 63 4.93 4.53 -0.30
C LYS A 63 5.14 3.04 -0.49
N LEU A 64 5.04 2.53 -1.73
CA LEU A 64 5.29 1.13 -2.04
C LEU A 64 6.70 0.70 -1.64
N ASP A 65 7.71 1.54 -1.91
CA ASP A 65 9.11 1.27 -1.53
C ASP A 65 9.25 1.07 -0.02
N LYS A 66 8.75 2.03 0.78
CA LYS A 66 8.76 1.93 2.25
C LYS A 66 8.04 0.69 2.76
N ARG A 67 6.98 0.26 2.06
CA ARG A 67 6.22 -0.94 2.41
C ARG A 67 7.02 -2.21 2.16
N ILE A 68 7.69 -2.30 1.02
CA ILE A 68 8.58 -3.40 0.68
C ILE A 68 9.75 -3.45 1.68
N ASP A 69 10.40 -2.32 1.97
CA ASP A 69 11.51 -2.25 2.94
C ASP A 69 11.10 -2.73 4.34
N ASN A 70 9.91 -2.34 4.80
CA ASN A 70 9.38 -2.80 6.09
C ASN A 70 9.12 -4.32 6.10
N LEU A 71 8.59 -4.86 4.99
CA LEU A 71 8.36 -6.30 4.85
C LEU A 71 9.69 -7.08 4.86
N GLU A 72 10.70 -6.59 4.15
CA GLU A 72 12.05 -7.15 4.15
C GLU A 72 12.64 -7.18 5.56
N SER A 73 12.54 -6.05 6.28
CA SER A 73 13.01 -5.98 7.67
C SER A 73 12.31 -6.99 8.58
N LYS A 74 11.01 -7.23 8.39
CA LYS A 74 10.25 -8.25 9.15
C LYS A 74 10.70 -9.66 8.84
N VAL A 75 10.95 -9.97 7.56
CA VAL A 75 11.50 -11.26 7.13
C VAL A 75 12.89 -11.46 7.73
N ASP A 76 13.77 -10.45 7.65
CA ASP A 76 15.14 -10.53 8.16
C ASP A 76 15.19 -10.72 9.68
N LYS A 77 14.35 -10.00 10.44
CA LYS A 77 14.26 -10.15 11.91
C LYS A 77 13.86 -11.56 12.35
N ASN A 78 13.05 -12.24 11.54
CA ASN A 78 12.57 -13.59 11.83
C ASN A 78 13.37 -14.68 11.11
N PHE A 79 14.35 -14.30 10.28
CA PHE A 79 15.08 -15.20 9.41
C PHE A 79 15.71 -16.38 10.15
N THR A 80 16.31 -16.17 11.32
CA THR A 80 16.95 -17.25 12.09
C THR A 80 15.96 -18.28 12.65
N LYS A 81 14.71 -17.86 12.87
CA LYS A 81 13.62 -18.71 13.39
C LYS A 81 12.87 -19.45 12.29
N MET A 82 13.03 -19.05 11.04
CA MET A 82 12.37 -19.66 9.88
C MET A 82 13.00 -21.00 9.49
N SER A 83 12.15 -21.95 9.08
CA SER A 83 12.57 -23.16 8.38
C SER A 83 13.24 -22.85 7.04
N THR A 84 13.99 -23.79 6.47
CA THR A 84 14.62 -23.62 5.14
C THR A 84 13.58 -23.28 4.06
N LYS A 85 12.45 -23.99 4.07
CA LYS A 85 11.33 -23.75 3.13
C LYS A 85 10.74 -22.35 3.31
N ALA A 86 10.58 -21.89 4.54
CA ALA A 86 10.10 -20.55 4.86
C ALA A 86 11.05 -19.45 4.35
N LYS A 87 12.36 -19.65 4.50
CA LYS A 87 13.39 -18.72 3.99
C LYS A 87 13.37 -18.62 2.48
N GLU A 88 13.33 -19.76 1.80
CA GLU A 88 13.25 -19.82 0.34
C GLU A 88 12.00 -19.10 -0.16
N LYS A 89 10.84 -19.42 0.42
CA LYS A 89 9.58 -18.81 0.05
C LYS A 89 9.55 -17.29 0.28
N SER A 90 10.08 -16.83 1.42
CA SER A 90 10.19 -15.40 1.71
C SER A 90 11.08 -14.67 0.70
N ARG A 91 12.20 -15.29 0.28
CA ARG A 91 13.09 -14.73 -0.74
C ARG A 91 12.42 -14.63 -2.11
N GLU A 92 11.69 -15.66 -2.53
CA GLU A 92 10.92 -15.66 -3.79
C GLU A 92 9.87 -14.55 -3.79
N THR A 93 9.12 -14.44 -2.69
CA THR A 93 8.08 -13.41 -2.51
C THR A 93 8.66 -12.00 -2.61
N LEU A 94 9.72 -11.71 -1.86
CA LEU A 94 10.38 -10.41 -1.89
C LEU A 94 10.98 -10.08 -3.26
N LYS A 95 11.54 -11.08 -3.95
CA LYS A 95 12.05 -10.93 -5.32
C LYS A 95 10.94 -10.54 -6.29
N GLU A 96 9.77 -11.18 -6.21
CA GLU A 96 8.63 -10.87 -7.07
C GLU A 96 8.07 -9.46 -6.79
N LEU A 97 7.96 -9.06 -5.52
CA LEU A 97 7.55 -7.70 -5.16
C LEU A 97 8.49 -6.64 -5.72
N ARG A 98 9.80 -6.83 -5.58
CA ARG A 98 10.81 -5.91 -6.14
C ARG A 98 10.71 -5.83 -7.67
N LYS A 99 10.48 -6.96 -8.34
CA LYS A 99 10.27 -7.00 -9.79
C LYS A 99 9.06 -6.15 -10.20
N GLN A 100 7.91 -6.36 -9.56
CA GLN A 100 6.70 -5.58 -9.88
C GLN A 100 6.85 -4.09 -9.57
N ARG A 101 7.59 -3.74 -8.51
CA ARG A 101 7.94 -2.34 -8.21
C ARG A 101 8.77 -1.71 -9.33
N VAL A 102 9.75 -2.42 -9.87
CA VAL A 102 10.58 -1.94 -10.99
C VAL A 102 9.73 -1.73 -12.25
N GLU A 103 8.91 -2.71 -12.62
CA GLU A 103 8.00 -2.59 -13.76
C GLU A 103 7.05 -1.38 -13.60
N LEU A 104 6.54 -1.14 -12.39
CA LEU A 104 5.69 0.02 -12.11
C LEU A 104 6.46 1.34 -12.31
N ALA A 105 7.71 1.41 -11.85
CA ALA A 105 8.56 2.59 -12.03
C ALA A 105 8.87 2.86 -13.52
N GLU A 106 9.12 1.82 -14.30
CA GLU A 106 9.32 1.93 -15.75
C GLU A 106 8.06 2.46 -16.46
N ASN A 107 6.89 1.91 -16.12
CA ASN A 107 5.62 2.39 -16.67
C ASN A 107 5.31 3.84 -16.24
N LEU A 108 5.70 4.25 -15.02
CA LEU A 108 5.62 5.65 -14.59
C LEU A 108 6.52 6.56 -15.42
N GLY A 109 7.73 6.10 -15.77
CA GLY A 109 8.63 6.80 -16.69
C GLY A 109 7.98 7.01 -18.06
N GLN A 110 7.39 5.96 -18.62
CA GLN A 110 6.65 6.04 -19.88
C GLN A 110 5.45 6.99 -19.80
N LEU A 111 4.70 6.94 -18.69
CA LEU A 111 3.57 7.83 -18.43
C LEU A 111 4.00 9.30 -18.36
N LYS A 112 5.16 9.59 -17.78
CA LYS A 112 5.73 10.94 -17.72
C LYS A 112 6.08 11.46 -19.12
N SER A 113 6.69 10.60 -19.95
CA SER A 113 7.12 10.94 -21.31
C SER A 113 6.03 10.81 -22.38
N SER A 114 4.82 10.37 -22.04
CA SER A 114 3.76 10.13 -23.03
C SER A 114 3.35 11.41 -23.76
N SER A 115 3.10 11.29 -25.07
CA SER A 115 2.46 12.31 -25.90
C SER A 115 0.93 12.25 -25.78
N LEU A 116 0.23 13.23 -26.36
CA LEU A 116 -1.23 13.25 -26.43
C LEU A 116 -1.76 12.00 -27.15
N ASP A 117 -1.20 11.66 -28.31
CA ASP A 117 -1.65 10.52 -29.13
C ASP A 117 -1.38 9.17 -28.45
N ALA A 118 -0.28 9.06 -27.70
CA ALA A 118 0.07 7.84 -26.98
C ALA A 118 -0.60 7.72 -25.60
N TRP A 119 -1.28 8.78 -25.13
CA TRP A 119 -1.75 8.91 -23.75
C TRP A 119 -2.56 7.72 -23.28
N GLN A 120 -3.57 7.32 -24.06
CA GLN A 120 -4.51 6.28 -23.65
C GLN A 120 -3.83 4.91 -23.51
N THR A 121 -2.95 4.57 -24.45
CA THR A 121 -2.20 3.30 -24.42
C THR A 121 -1.25 3.23 -23.23
N ILE A 122 -0.47 4.29 -23.01
CA ILE A 122 0.51 4.33 -21.92
C ILE A 122 -0.19 4.37 -20.55
N LYS A 123 -1.27 5.14 -20.42
CA LYS A 123 -2.10 5.18 -19.21
C LYS A 123 -2.68 3.80 -18.87
N ASN A 124 -3.15 3.06 -19.87
CA ASN A 124 -3.64 1.71 -19.66
C ASN A 124 -2.52 0.75 -19.21
N GLY A 125 -1.34 0.81 -19.84
CA GLY A 125 -0.17 0.02 -19.42
C GLY A 125 0.20 0.28 -17.95
N PHE A 126 0.19 1.55 -17.57
CA PHE A 126 0.42 1.98 -16.19
C PHE A 126 -0.64 1.46 -15.20
N GLU A 127 -1.93 1.51 -15.57
CA GLU A 127 -3.03 0.92 -14.76
C GLU A 127 -2.79 -0.59 -14.53
N GLN A 128 -2.37 -1.32 -15.57
CA GLN A 128 -2.09 -2.75 -15.46
C GLN A 128 -0.87 -3.05 -14.59
N ALA A 129 0.17 -2.21 -14.64
CA ALA A 129 1.33 -2.34 -13.76
C ALA A 129 0.94 -2.21 -12.29
N TYR A 130 0.06 -1.25 -11.94
CA TYR A 130 -0.47 -1.13 -10.58
C TYR A 130 -1.24 -2.37 -10.12
N LYS A 131 -2.09 -2.94 -10.98
CA LYS A 131 -2.82 -4.17 -10.66
C LYS A 131 -1.88 -5.36 -10.42
N ARG A 132 -0.77 -5.45 -11.16
CA ARG A 132 0.23 -6.51 -10.92
C ARG A 132 0.89 -6.36 -9.56
N VAL A 133 1.24 -5.14 -9.14
CA VAL A 133 1.72 -4.88 -7.78
C VAL A 133 0.70 -5.31 -6.74
N GLU A 134 -0.59 -4.95 -6.90
CA GLU A 134 -1.64 -5.36 -5.97
C GLU A 134 -1.74 -6.89 -5.85
N LEU A 135 -1.76 -7.59 -6.98
CA LEU A 135 -1.84 -9.05 -7.03
C LEU A 135 -0.61 -9.71 -6.39
N SER A 136 0.59 -9.21 -6.67
CA SER A 136 1.83 -9.72 -6.06
C SER A 136 1.88 -9.45 -4.56
N TRP A 137 1.36 -8.31 -4.08
CA TRP A 137 1.21 -8.04 -2.65
C TRP A 137 0.21 -8.98 -1.98
N GLN A 138 -0.94 -9.22 -2.61
CA GLN A 138 -1.93 -10.18 -2.11
C GLN A 138 -1.38 -11.59 -2.00
N LYS A 139 -0.56 -12.00 -2.98
CA LYS A 139 0.15 -13.27 -2.96
C LYS A 139 1.19 -13.29 -1.84
N ALA A 140 1.95 -12.21 -1.67
CA ALA A 140 2.98 -12.10 -0.66
C ALA A 140 2.43 -12.27 0.76
N GLU A 141 1.36 -11.56 1.12
CA GLU A 141 0.77 -11.70 2.46
C GLU A 141 0.24 -13.12 2.72
N LYS A 142 -0.44 -13.73 1.73
CA LYS A 142 -0.88 -15.13 1.85
C LYS A 142 0.28 -16.09 2.05
N GLU A 143 1.36 -15.91 1.29
CA GLU A 143 2.51 -16.81 1.38
C GLU A 143 3.30 -16.63 2.68
N LEU A 144 3.38 -15.42 3.21
CA LEU A 144 4.06 -15.11 4.46
C LEU A 144 3.21 -15.46 5.70
N GLU A 145 1.88 -15.29 5.68
CA GLU A 145 0.99 -15.73 6.77
C GLU A 145 1.02 -17.25 6.95
N ASN A 146 1.10 -18.01 5.86
CA ASN A 146 1.13 -19.47 5.89
C ASN A 146 2.49 -20.04 6.33
N ILE A 147 3.52 -19.21 6.48
CA ILE A 147 4.84 -19.61 6.97
C ILE A 147 4.90 -19.63 8.51
N ASP A 148 4.07 -18.83 9.18
CA ASP A 148 4.00 -18.72 10.64
C ASP A 148 3.08 -19.78 11.29
N LYS A 149 2.39 -20.62 10.49
CA LYS A 149 1.53 -21.73 10.95
C LYS A 149 2.25 -23.07 10.83
#